data_AF-A0A803XY23-F1
#
_entry.id   AF-A0A803XY23-F1
#
_cell.length_a   1.000
_cell.length_b   1.000
_cell.length_c   1.000
_cell.angle_alpha   90.00
_cell.angle_beta   90.00
_cell.angle_gamma   90.00
#
_symmetry.space_group_name_H-M   'P 1'
#
loop_
_entity.id
_entity.type
_entity.pdbx_description
1 polymer ?
#
loop_
_entity_poly.entity_id
_entity_poly.type
_entity_poly.pdbx_seq_one_letter_code
_entity_poly.pdbx_strand_id
1 'polypeptide(L)'
;YIPFSLPVPSDSNFCKCSILNRYALCLTFQIQNANDVLIAPLEKFRKEQIGAAKDGKKKFDKESEKYYSILEKHLNLSAKKKESHLQDADTQIDREHQNFYEASLEYVFKIQEVQEKKKFEFVEPLLAFLQGLFTFYHEGYELAQEFAPYKQQLQFNLQNTRNNFESTRQEVERLMQRMKSANQDYRPPSQWTMEGYLYVQEKRPLGFTWIKHYCTYDKGTKTFTMSIAETKSGGKVLKSCIRRKTDSIDKRFCFDIEVFERKRNSNLQIMYNNCTCSRDTRLSVCPHLDKPGFQDLVLTWYLLVQTCFSNKINKFHMYCLKYVMFACRQNVASYFVKVFIHSRLGMKLEVLN
;
A
#
# COMPACT_ATOMS: atom_id res chain seq x y z
N TYR A 1 -20.15 -15.29 23.47
CA TYR A 1 -19.03 -14.45 23.94
C TYR A 1 -17.72 -15.13 23.58
N ILE A 2 -17.16 -14.81 22.41
CA ILE A 2 -15.75 -15.08 22.09
C ILE A 2 -15.10 -13.70 22.17
N PRO A 3 -14.23 -13.42 23.15
CA PRO A 3 -13.55 -12.15 23.19
C PRO A 3 -12.53 -12.15 22.04
N PHE A 4 -12.85 -11.46 20.95
CA PHE A 4 -11.84 -11.00 20.00
C PHE A 4 -11.09 -9.86 20.68
N SER A 5 -10.14 -10.21 21.54
CA SER A 5 -9.07 -9.29 21.92
C SER A 5 -8.20 -9.11 20.68
N LEU A 6 -8.48 -8.07 19.90
CA LEU A 6 -7.48 -7.52 18.98
C LEU A 6 -6.20 -7.25 19.79
N PRO A 7 -5.03 -7.70 19.34
CA PRO A 7 -3.81 -7.54 20.12
C PRO A 7 -3.52 -6.05 20.29
N VAL A 8 -3.40 -5.63 21.55
CA VAL A 8 -2.89 -4.32 21.97
C VAL A 8 -1.56 -4.08 21.23
N PRO A 9 -1.32 -2.89 20.65
CA PRO A 9 -0.11 -2.65 19.88
C PRO A 9 1.10 -2.75 20.81
N SER A 10 1.85 -3.83 20.67
CA SER A 10 3.15 -4.01 21.31
C SER A 10 4.19 -3.10 20.64
N ASP A 11 5.27 -2.75 21.36
CA ASP A 11 6.40 -1.92 20.92
C ASP A 11 6.94 -2.27 19.50
N SER A 12 6.71 -3.51 19.07
CA SER A 12 6.98 -3.99 17.71
C SER A 12 6.32 -3.17 16.59
N ASN A 13 5.10 -2.65 16.79
CA ASN A 13 4.40 -1.83 15.78
C ASN A 13 5.04 -0.45 15.61
N PHE A 14 5.68 0.08 16.66
CA PHE A 14 6.42 1.35 16.62
C PHE A 14 7.71 1.22 15.79
N CYS A 15 8.44 0.11 15.95
CA CYS A 15 9.61 -0.22 15.13
C CYS A 15 9.30 -0.40 13.63
N LYS A 16 8.12 -0.93 13.27
CA LYS A 16 7.72 -1.11 11.86
C LYS A 16 7.59 0.21 11.09
N CYS A 17 6.96 1.20 11.72
CA CYS A 17 6.84 2.53 11.15
C CYS A 17 8.22 3.20 11.06
N SER A 18 9.11 2.95 12.04
CA SER A 18 10.45 3.57 12.07
C SER A 18 11.38 3.07 10.96
N ILE A 19 11.40 1.77 10.64
CA ILE A 19 12.28 1.22 9.59
C ILE A 19 11.80 1.67 8.20
N LEU A 20 10.48 1.61 7.94
CA LEU A 20 9.92 2.07 6.66
C LEU A 20 10.13 3.57 6.45
N ASN A 21 9.96 4.38 7.51
CA ASN A 21 10.24 5.81 7.44
C ASN A 21 11.72 6.09 7.19
N ARG A 22 12.64 5.36 7.84
CA ARG A 22 14.09 5.48 7.58
C ARG A 22 14.44 5.11 6.14
N TYR A 23 13.89 4.01 5.61
CA TYR A 23 14.10 3.64 4.21
C TYR A 23 13.55 4.70 3.24
N ALA A 24 12.37 5.26 3.53
CA ALA A 24 11.80 6.34 2.73
C ALA A 24 12.69 7.59 2.74
N LEU A 25 13.26 7.95 3.89
CA LEU A 25 14.23 9.05 4.02
C LEU A 25 15.52 8.79 3.23
N CYS A 26 16.06 7.58 3.27
CA CYS A 26 17.22 7.22 2.46
C CYS A 26 16.92 7.33 0.96
N LEU A 27 15.72 6.94 0.53
CA LEU A 27 15.30 7.02 -0.86
C LEU A 27 15.13 8.48 -1.33
N THR A 28 14.49 9.33 -0.53
CA THR A 28 14.36 10.75 -0.86
C THR A 28 15.71 11.44 -0.90
N PHE A 29 16.60 11.12 0.05
CA PHE A 29 17.98 11.61 0.04
C PHE A 29 18.71 11.19 -1.23
N GLN A 30 18.59 9.92 -1.66
CA GLN A 30 19.25 9.45 -2.88
C GLN A 30 18.72 10.12 -4.16
N ILE A 31 17.43 10.43 -4.21
CA ILE A 31 16.84 11.20 -5.31
C ILE A 31 17.43 12.62 -5.34
N GLN A 32 17.50 13.27 -4.17
CA GLN A 32 18.07 14.61 -4.06
C GLN A 32 19.56 14.61 -4.42
N ASN A 33 20.32 13.65 -3.90
CA ASN A 33 21.73 13.43 -4.22
C ASN A 33 21.95 13.25 -5.73
N ALA A 34 21.10 12.47 -6.43
CA ALA A 34 21.18 12.33 -7.88
C ALA A 34 20.98 13.67 -8.61
N ASN A 35 20.01 14.48 -8.17
CA ASN A 35 19.76 15.79 -8.74
C ASN A 35 20.95 16.73 -8.53
N ASP A 36 21.42 16.86 -7.29
CA ASP A 36 22.38 17.90 -6.91
C ASP A 36 23.82 17.55 -7.30
N VAL A 37 24.19 16.26 -7.21
CA VAL A 37 25.57 15.82 -7.42
C VAL A 37 25.83 15.39 -8.86
N LEU A 38 24.82 14.91 -9.59
CA LEU A 38 24.99 14.46 -10.97
C LEU A 38 24.27 15.36 -11.97
N ILE A 39 22.97 15.57 -11.82
CA ILE A 39 22.17 16.22 -12.86
C ILE A 39 22.50 17.71 -12.97
N ALA A 40 22.48 18.45 -11.85
CA ALA A 40 22.71 19.89 -11.85
C ALA A 40 24.11 20.27 -12.36
N PRO A 41 25.22 19.61 -11.97
CA PRO A 41 26.55 19.89 -12.51
C PRO A 41 26.64 19.63 -14.02
N LEU A 42 26.05 18.53 -14.52
CA LEU A 42 26.05 18.24 -15.95
C LEU A 42 25.19 19.23 -16.76
N GLU A 43 24.07 19.69 -16.20
CA GLU A 43 23.26 20.75 -16.80
C GLU A 43 23.99 22.09 -16.83
N LYS A 44 24.72 22.40 -15.76
CA LYS A 44 25.57 23.60 -15.68
C LYS A 44 26.66 23.56 -16.74
N PHE A 45 27.41 22.46 -16.84
CA PHE A 45 28.42 22.26 -17.89
C PHE A 45 27.85 22.45 -19.29
N ARG A 46 26.67 21.88 -19.56
CA ARG A 46 25.98 22.04 -20.85
C ARG A 46 25.62 23.50 -21.13
N LYS A 47 25.09 24.24 -20.14
CA LYS A 47 24.65 25.62 -20.34
C LYS A 47 25.84 26.57 -20.46
N GLU A 48 26.84 26.43 -19.61
CA GLU A 48 27.93 27.39 -19.50
C GLU A 48 29.06 27.07 -20.48
N GLN A 49 29.59 25.84 -20.47
CA GLN A 49 30.77 25.50 -21.28
C GLN A 49 30.37 25.26 -22.74
N ILE A 50 29.39 24.38 -22.99
CA ILE A 50 28.92 24.10 -24.36
C ILE A 50 28.20 25.33 -24.95
N GLY A 51 27.43 26.06 -24.12
CA GLY A 51 26.79 27.30 -24.53
C GLY A 51 27.79 28.37 -24.99
N ALA A 52 28.85 28.61 -24.21
CA ALA A 52 29.89 29.56 -24.57
C ALA A 52 30.63 29.17 -25.88
N ALA A 53 30.94 27.89 -26.08
CA ALA A 53 31.54 27.44 -27.33
C ALA A 53 30.60 27.60 -28.53
N LYS A 54 29.30 27.38 -28.35
CA LYS A 54 28.28 27.62 -29.39
C LYS A 54 28.18 29.09 -29.75
N ASP A 55 28.26 30.00 -28.78
CA ASP A 55 28.23 31.43 -29.04
C ASP A 55 29.55 31.93 -29.66
N GLY A 56 30.70 31.39 -29.25
CA GLY A 56 31.98 31.60 -29.92
C GLY A 56 31.95 31.18 -31.39
N LYS A 57 31.34 30.03 -31.70
CA LYS A 57 31.14 29.59 -33.09
C LYS A 57 30.32 30.60 -33.90
N LYS A 58 29.20 31.10 -33.35
CA LYS A 58 28.37 32.11 -34.05
C LYS A 58 29.15 33.40 -34.33
N LYS A 59 29.98 33.85 -33.38
CA LYS A 59 30.85 35.03 -33.57
C LYS A 59 31.84 34.77 -34.69
N PHE A 60 32.53 33.63 -34.67
CA PHE A 60 33.45 33.21 -35.74
C PHE A 60 32.75 33.15 -37.10
N ASP A 61 31.61 32.47 -37.21
CA ASP A 61 30.86 32.34 -38.47
C ASP A 61 30.46 33.74 -39.02
N LYS A 62 30.00 34.64 -38.15
CA LYS A 62 29.61 36.01 -38.51
C LYS A 62 30.79 36.85 -39.03
N GLU A 63 31.92 36.85 -38.33
CA GLU A 63 33.08 37.63 -38.76
C GLU A 63 33.75 37.00 -40.00
N SER A 64 33.65 35.67 -40.17
CA SER A 64 34.06 34.97 -41.39
C SER A 64 33.26 35.45 -42.60
N GLU A 65 31.93 35.45 -42.53
CA GLU A 65 31.06 35.90 -43.63
C GLU A 65 31.34 37.36 -44.02
N LYS A 66 31.55 38.24 -43.04
CA LYS A 66 31.91 39.65 -43.30
C LYS A 66 33.25 39.77 -44.00
N TYR A 67 34.28 39.10 -43.48
CA TYR A 67 35.63 39.17 -44.05
C TYR A 67 35.64 38.71 -45.51
N TYR A 68 35.04 37.55 -45.81
CA TYR A 68 34.98 37.05 -47.18
C TYR A 68 34.13 37.94 -48.10
N SER A 69 33.04 38.53 -47.58
CA SER A 69 32.24 39.49 -48.36
C SER A 69 33.01 40.79 -48.70
N ILE A 70 33.83 41.30 -47.76
CA ILE A 70 34.66 42.48 -48.00
C ILE A 70 35.84 42.14 -48.92
N LEU A 71 36.48 40.98 -48.74
CA LEU A 71 37.53 40.48 -49.61
C LEU A 71 37.05 40.38 -51.07
N GLU A 72 35.87 39.83 -51.31
CA GLU A 72 35.30 39.75 -52.66
C GLU A 72 35.05 41.14 -53.27
N LYS A 73 34.57 42.11 -52.48
CA LYS A 73 34.39 43.49 -52.95
C LYS A 73 35.72 44.18 -53.25
N HIS A 74 36.74 43.94 -52.42
CA HIS A 74 38.09 44.47 -52.58
C HIS A 74 38.74 43.94 -53.86
N LEU A 75 38.66 42.63 -54.10
CA LEU A 75 39.18 41.99 -55.32
C LEU A 75 38.51 42.48 -56.61
N ASN A 76 37.22 42.85 -56.53
CA ASN A 76 36.46 43.39 -57.66
C ASN A 76 36.64 44.93 -57.84
N LEU A 77 37.43 45.59 -57.00
CA LEU A 77 37.63 47.03 -57.07
C LEU A 77 38.57 47.40 -58.22
N SER A 78 38.13 48.31 -59.10
CA SER A 78 38.98 48.75 -60.21
C SER A 78 40.15 49.61 -59.73
N ALA A 79 41.36 49.28 -60.18
CA ALA A 79 42.57 50.08 -59.97
C ALA A 79 42.51 51.51 -60.55
N LYS A 80 41.47 51.85 -61.33
CA LYS A 80 41.24 53.20 -61.86
C LYS A 80 40.45 54.11 -60.91
N LYS A 81 40.03 53.60 -59.74
CA LYS A 81 39.36 54.40 -58.71
C LYS A 81 40.32 55.44 -58.11
N LYS A 82 39.75 56.47 -57.46
CA LYS A 82 40.55 57.48 -56.75
C LYS A 82 41.41 56.80 -55.68
N GLU A 83 42.64 57.25 -55.53
CA GLU A 83 43.61 56.72 -54.56
C GLU A 83 43.03 56.64 -53.12
N SER A 84 42.33 57.69 -52.67
CA SER A 84 41.69 57.70 -51.36
C SER A 84 40.69 56.55 -51.17
N HIS A 85 39.97 56.17 -52.23
CA HIS A 85 39.01 55.07 -52.21
C HIS A 85 39.70 53.70 -52.15
N LEU A 86 40.89 53.58 -52.74
CA LEU A 86 41.69 52.35 -52.68
C LEU A 86 42.25 52.18 -51.26
N GLN A 87 42.81 53.25 -50.67
CA GLN A 87 43.31 53.25 -49.29
C GLN A 87 42.24 52.94 -48.24
N ASP A 88 41.01 53.48 -48.42
CA ASP A 88 39.88 53.16 -47.55
C ASP A 88 39.50 51.67 -47.62
N ALA A 89 39.54 51.08 -48.83
CA ALA A 89 39.24 49.66 -49.03
C ALA A 89 40.33 48.77 -48.42
N ASP A 90 41.61 49.14 -48.57
CA ASP A 90 42.75 48.45 -47.93
C ASP A 90 42.64 48.48 -46.41
N THR A 91 42.34 49.65 -45.84
CA THR A 91 42.15 49.80 -44.39
C THR A 91 40.95 48.98 -43.90
N GLN A 92 39.89 48.88 -44.70
CA GLN A 92 38.70 48.10 -44.35
C GLN A 92 38.98 46.60 -44.35
N ILE A 93 39.66 46.08 -45.38
CA ILE A 93 39.99 44.65 -45.45
C ILE A 93 40.94 44.23 -44.32
N ASP A 94 41.92 45.07 -43.98
CA ASP A 94 42.84 44.80 -42.86
C ASP A 94 42.10 44.72 -41.52
N ARG A 95 41.13 45.61 -41.29
CA ARG A 95 40.28 45.58 -40.08
C ARG A 95 39.43 44.31 -40.00
N GLU A 96 38.74 43.94 -41.08
CA GLU A 96 37.90 42.74 -41.07
C GLU A 96 38.73 41.46 -41.00
N HIS A 97 39.92 41.43 -41.61
CA HIS A 97 40.87 40.33 -41.48
C HIS A 97 41.30 40.14 -40.02
N GLN A 98 41.61 41.24 -39.32
CA GLN A 98 41.97 41.20 -37.91
C GLN A 98 40.81 40.69 -37.03
N ASN A 99 39.57 41.16 -37.29
CA ASN A 99 38.38 40.70 -36.57
C ASN A 99 38.12 39.20 -36.77
N PHE A 100 38.24 38.72 -38.01
CA PHE A 100 38.12 37.30 -38.35
C PHE A 100 39.20 36.46 -37.64
N TYR A 101 40.44 36.92 -37.66
CA TYR A 101 41.56 36.22 -37.03
C TYR A 101 41.39 36.13 -35.50
N GLU A 102 41.01 37.23 -34.85
CA GLU A 102 40.74 37.25 -33.41
C GLU A 102 39.56 36.31 -33.04
N ALA A 103 38.44 36.40 -33.76
CA ALA A 103 37.29 35.52 -33.54
C ALA A 103 37.63 34.02 -33.75
N SER A 104 38.52 33.72 -34.70
CA SER A 104 39.01 32.36 -34.96
C SER A 104 39.82 31.82 -33.78
N LEU A 105 40.77 32.61 -33.26
CA LEU A 105 41.59 32.22 -32.11
C LEU A 105 40.75 32.04 -30.84
N GLU A 106 39.80 32.95 -30.59
CA GLU A 106 38.86 32.83 -29.48
C GLU A 106 38.02 31.55 -29.58
N TYR A 107 37.53 31.23 -30.79
CA TYR A 107 36.73 30.02 -31.00
C TYR A 107 37.55 28.75 -30.75
N VAL A 108 38.75 28.65 -31.33
CA VAL A 108 39.66 27.50 -31.11
C VAL A 108 40.00 27.35 -29.62
N PHE A 109 40.31 28.46 -28.94
CA PHE A 109 40.55 28.45 -27.50
C PHE A 109 39.34 27.91 -26.72
N LYS A 110 38.12 28.35 -27.06
CA LYS A 110 36.89 27.87 -26.41
C LYS A 110 36.62 26.39 -26.66
N ILE A 111 36.88 25.88 -27.87
CA ILE A 111 36.78 24.43 -28.15
C ILE A 111 37.75 23.66 -27.25
N GLN A 112 39.01 24.09 -27.19
CA GLN A 112 40.03 23.41 -26.40
C GLN A 112 39.67 23.43 -24.91
N GLU A 113 39.19 24.57 -24.40
CA GLU A 113 38.72 24.72 -23.03
C GLU A 113 37.60 23.70 -22.72
N VAL A 114 36.60 23.56 -23.59
CA VAL A 114 35.52 22.57 -23.42
C VAL A 114 36.04 21.13 -23.44
N GLN A 115 36.98 20.79 -24.33
CA GLN A 115 37.53 19.44 -24.43
C GLN A 115 38.32 19.04 -23.18
N GLU A 116 39.09 19.97 -22.62
CA GLU A 116 39.84 19.73 -21.38
C GLU A 116 38.91 19.67 -20.16
N LYS A 117 37.96 20.63 -20.02
CA LYS A 117 37.00 20.66 -18.91
C LYS A 117 36.11 19.43 -18.84
N LYS A 118 35.64 18.96 -20.00
CA LYS A 118 34.85 17.71 -20.14
C LYS A 118 35.46 16.51 -19.41
N LYS A 119 36.80 16.40 -19.40
CA LYS A 119 37.49 15.22 -18.85
C LYS A 119 37.29 15.09 -17.35
N PHE A 120 37.21 16.20 -16.62
CA PHE A 120 37.05 16.18 -15.16
C PHE A 120 35.64 16.60 -14.72
N GLU A 121 35.01 17.59 -15.35
CA GLU A 121 33.66 18.06 -14.98
C GLU A 121 32.56 17.00 -15.24
N PHE A 122 32.86 15.95 -16.01
CA PHE A 122 31.97 14.78 -16.14
C PHE A 122 32.29 13.67 -15.13
N VAL A 123 33.58 13.42 -14.90
CA VAL A 123 34.04 12.29 -14.09
C VAL A 123 33.83 12.54 -12.60
N GLU A 124 34.03 13.77 -12.13
CA GLU A 124 33.85 14.15 -10.73
C GLU A 124 32.39 13.97 -10.25
N PRO A 125 31.36 14.53 -10.93
CA PRO A 125 29.95 14.26 -10.61
C PRO A 125 29.60 12.77 -10.61
N LEU A 126 30.13 12.01 -11.58
CA LEU A 126 29.87 10.59 -11.71
C LEU A 126 30.46 9.81 -10.52
N LEU A 127 31.70 10.10 -10.16
CA LEU A 127 32.37 9.47 -9.03
C LEU A 127 31.64 9.76 -7.72
N ALA A 128 31.28 11.02 -7.47
CA ALA A 128 30.55 11.42 -6.28
C ALA A 128 29.15 10.76 -6.21
N PHE A 129 28.44 10.67 -7.34
CA PHE A 129 27.17 9.97 -7.41
C PHE A 129 27.30 8.47 -7.12
N LEU A 130 28.34 7.81 -7.65
CA LEU A 130 28.61 6.39 -7.37
C LEU A 130 28.90 6.15 -5.89
N GLN A 131 29.66 7.04 -5.26
CA GLN A 131 29.90 6.98 -3.82
C GLN A 131 28.58 7.10 -3.03
N GLY A 132 27.73 8.07 -3.39
CA GLY A 132 26.40 8.20 -2.78
C GLY A 132 25.51 6.98 -3.00
N LEU A 133 25.55 6.36 -4.19
CA LEU A 133 24.87 5.10 -4.47
C LEU A 133 25.34 3.97 -3.55
N PHE A 134 26.66 3.80 -3.38
CA PHE A 134 27.20 2.76 -2.50
C PHE A 134 26.78 2.97 -1.05
N THR A 135 26.82 4.22 -0.56
CA THR A 135 26.30 4.55 0.77
C THR A 135 24.81 4.22 0.89
N PHE A 136 23.99 4.57 -0.10
CA PHE A 136 22.57 4.23 -0.10
C PHE A 136 22.32 2.71 -0.02
N TYR A 137 23.06 1.91 -0.80
CA TYR A 137 22.93 0.46 -0.77
C TYR A 137 23.41 -0.15 0.55
N HIS A 138 24.48 0.40 1.13
CA HIS A 138 24.96 0.00 2.45
C HIS A 138 23.88 0.24 3.51
N GLU A 139 23.29 1.44 3.56
CA GLU A 139 22.25 1.73 4.55
C GLU A 139 20.97 0.91 4.32
N GLY A 140 20.62 0.65 3.06
CA GLY A 140 19.54 -0.27 2.72
C GLY A 140 19.78 -1.69 3.24
N TYR A 141 21.04 -2.16 3.20
CA TYR A 141 21.42 -3.47 3.74
C TYR A 141 21.34 -3.50 5.27
N GLU A 142 21.88 -2.48 5.96
CA GLU A 142 21.82 -2.38 7.42
C GLU A 142 20.36 -2.34 7.93
N LEU A 143 19.49 -1.57 7.26
CA LEU A 143 18.06 -1.54 7.57
C LEU A 143 17.38 -2.90 7.36
N ALA A 144 17.78 -3.65 6.33
CA ALA A 144 17.24 -4.99 6.09
C ALA A 144 17.70 -5.99 7.16
N GLN A 145 18.94 -5.87 7.65
CA GLN A 145 19.44 -6.67 8.78
C GLN A 145 18.69 -6.36 10.07
N GLU A 146 18.44 -5.08 10.36
CA GLU A 146 17.65 -4.66 11.52
C GLU A 146 16.21 -5.21 11.46
N PHE A 147 15.62 -5.31 10.26
CA PHE A 147 14.28 -5.88 10.05
C PHE A 147 14.22 -7.41 10.12
N ALA A 148 15.33 -8.10 9.88
CA ALA A 148 15.39 -9.57 9.78
C ALA A 148 14.82 -10.34 10.98
N PRO A 149 15.15 -10.03 12.26
CA PRO A 149 14.62 -10.77 13.41
C PRO A 149 13.09 -10.63 13.53
N TYR A 150 12.57 -9.42 13.30
CA TYR A 150 11.14 -9.18 13.31
C TYR A 150 10.43 -9.95 12.18
N LYS A 151 11.00 -9.99 10.97
CA LYS A 151 10.48 -10.78 9.86
C LYS A 151 10.36 -12.26 10.23
N GLN A 152 11.39 -12.85 10.85
CA GLN A 152 11.38 -14.24 11.30
C GLN A 152 10.28 -14.48 12.35
N GLN A 153 10.18 -13.61 13.35
CA GLN A 153 9.15 -13.71 14.39
C GLN A 153 7.73 -13.62 13.79
N LEU A 154 7.53 -12.72 12.84
CA LEU A 154 6.24 -12.58 12.14
C LEU A 154 5.89 -13.85 11.35
N GLN A 155 6.86 -14.45 10.66
CA GLN A 155 6.66 -15.71 9.95
C GLN A 155 6.25 -16.84 10.90
N PHE A 156 6.90 -16.94 12.07
CA PHE A 156 6.56 -17.92 13.09
C PHE A 156 5.14 -17.70 13.65
N ASN A 157 4.81 -16.46 14.03
CA ASN A 157 3.48 -16.11 14.55
C ASN A 157 2.37 -16.40 13.52
N LEU A 158 2.61 -16.10 12.25
CA LEU A 158 1.68 -16.40 11.17
C LEU A 158 1.47 -17.91 11.00
N GLN A 159 2.54 -18.71 11.07
CA GLN A 159 2.43 -20.16 10.98
C GLN A 159 1.65 -20.74 12.18
N ASN A 160 1.91 -20.26 13.39
CA ASN A 160 1.15 -20.66 14.57
C ASN A 160 -0.34 -20.31 14.43
N THR A 161 -0.65 -19.14 13.87
CA THR A 161 -2.03 -18.71 13.64
C THR A 161 -2.74 -19.63 12.64
N ARG A 162 -2.06 -20.04 11.56
CA ARG A 162 -2.58 -21.05 10.61
C ARG A 162 -2.82 -22.39 11.28
N ASN A 163 -1.86 -22.90 12.03
CA ASN A 163 -1.97 -24.18 12.73
C ASN A 163 -3.13 -24.16 13.74
N ASN A 164 -3.27 -23.08 14.51
CA ASN A 164 -4.36 -22.88 15.47
C ASN A 164 -5.72 -22.84 14.76
N PHE A 165 -5.82 -22.14 13.63
CA PHE A 165 -7.02 -22.10 12.82
C PHE A 165 -7.39 -23.49 12.30
N GLU A 166 -6.43 -24.22 11.72
CA GLU A 166 -6.67 -25.57 11.19
C GLU A 166 -7.11 -26.54 12.28
N SER A 167 -6.45 -26.53 13.44
CA SER A 167 -6.83 -27.34 14.60
C SER A 167 -8.24 -27.01 15.10
N THR A 168 -8.54 -25.73 15.29
CA THR A 168 -9.87 -25.28 15.73
C THR A 168 -10.95 -25.63 14.72
N ARG A 169 -10.66 -25.47 13.42
CA ARG A 169 -11.57 -25.84 12.33
C ARG A 169 -11.91 -27.34 12.37
N GLN A 170 -10.90 -28.19 12.52
CA GLN A 170 -11.12 -29.63 12.63
C GLN A 170 -11.95 -29.99 13.86
N GLU A 171 -11.70 -29.39 15.02
CA GLU A 171 -12.47 -29.68 16.23
C GLU A 171 -13.93 -29.22 16.10
N VAL A 172 -14.15 -28.04 15.52
CA VAL A 172 -15.50 -27.54 15.22
C VAL A 172 -16.20 -28.45 14.21
N GLU A 173 -15.50 -28.95 13.19
CA GLU A 173 -16.05 -29.90 12.22
C GLU A 173 -16.43 -31.23 12.88
N ARG A 174 -15.57 -31.79 13.75
CA ARG A 174 -15.89 -33.00 14.54
C ARG A 174 -17.08 -32.77 15.48
N LEU A 175 -17.16 -31.62 16.14
CA LEU A 175 -18.30 -31.25 16.97
C LEU A 175 -19.59 -31.14 16.14
N MET A 176 -19.53 -30.49 14.98
CA MET A 176 -20.67 -30.37 14.07
C MET A 176 -21.17 -31.76 13.64
N GLN A 177 -20.28 -32.67 13.26
CA GLN A 177 -20.68 -34.03 12.88
C GLN A 177 -21.31 -34.78 14.04
N ARG A 178 -20.74 -34.71 15.25
CA ARG A 178 -21.34 -35.28 16.47
C ARG A 178 -22.75 -34.74 16.74
N MET A 179 -22.95 -33.43 16.59
CA MET A 179 -24.26 -32.80 16.80
C MET A 179 -25.27 -33.19 15.73
N LYS A 180 -24.84 -33.41 14.48
CA LYS A 180 -25.70 -33.94 13.40
C LYS A 180 -26.10 -35.40 13.65
N SER A 181 -25.21 -36.22 14.19
CA SER A 181 -25.45 -37.65 14.45
C SER A 181 -26.07 -37.94 15.81
N ALA A 182 -26.09 -36.97 16.73
CA ALA A 182 -26.68 -37.14 18.06
C ALA A 182 -28.19 -37.41 17.93
N ASN A 183 -28.69 -38.42 18.66
CA ASN A 183 -30.13 -38.67 18.77
C ASN A 183 -30.82 -37.41 19.31
N GLN A 184 -32.02 -37.12 18.82
CA GLN A 184 -32.79 -35.91 19.18
C GLN A 184 -33.15 -35.82 20.68
N ASP A 185 -32.97 -36.90 21.43
CA ASP A 185 -33.14 -36.96 22.88
C ASP A 185 -31.85 -36.61 23.67
N TYR A 186 -30.73 -36.35 22.98
CA TYR A 186 -29.50 -35.87 23.61
C TYR A 186 -29.70 -34.44 24.12
N ARG A 187 -30.00 -34.31 25.41
CA ARG A 187 -29.99 -33.03 26.12
C ARG A 187 -28.60 -32.81 26.70
N PRO A 188 -27.85 -31.77 26.26
CA PRO A 188 -26.59 -31.43 26.91
C PRO A 188 -26.85 -31.11 28.40
N PRO A 189 -25.85 -31.30 29.28
CA PRO A 189 -25.98 -30.96 30.69
C PRO A 189 -26.37 -29.48 30.82
N SER A 190 -27.61 -29.23 31.23
CA SER A 190 -28.12 -27.89 31.49
C SER A 190 -28.04 -27.59 32.97
N GLN A 191 -27.72 -26.34 33.32
CA GLN A 191 -27.81 -25.88 34.71
C GLN A 191 -29.27 -25.83 35.20
N TRP A 192 -30.23 -25.87 34.28
CA TRP A 192 -31.66 -25.87 34.58
C TRP A 192 -32.25 -27.25 34.38
N THR A 193 -33.22 -27.63 35.21
CA THR A 193 -33.92 -28.92 35.08
C THR A 193 -34.76 -28.97 33.81
N MET A 194 -35.32 -27.83 33.40
CA MET A 194 -36.04 -27.70 32.14
C MET A 194 -35.84 -26.29 31.59
N GLU A 195 -35.60 -26.20 30.29
CA GLU A 195 -35.51 -24.93 29.59
C GLU A 195 -36.09 -25.05 28.18
N GLY A 196 -36.59 -23.93 27.65
CA GLY A 196 -37.11 -23.88 26.29
C GLY A 196 -38.11 -22.75 26.08
N TYR A 197 -38.55 -22.61 24.83
CA TYR A 197 -39.53 -21.59 24.47
C TYR A 197 -40.95 -22.03 24.79
N LEU A 198 -41.65 -21.19 25.55
CA LEU A 198 -43.06 -21.34 25.90
C LEU A 198 -43.85 -20.13 25.42
N TYR A 199 -45.09 -20.32 25.00
CA TYR A 199 -46.01 -19.22 24.74
C TYR A 199 -46.83 -18.95 25.98
N VAL A 200 -46.79 -17.72 26.51
CA VAL A 200 -47.57 -17.33 27.68
C VAL A 200 -48.69 -16.41 27.25
N GLN A 201 -49.89 -16.67 27.75
CA GLN A 201 -51.06 -15.86 27.44
C GLN A 201 -51.02 -14.57 28.26
N GLU A 202 -51.01 -13.44 27.57
CA GLU A 202 -51.10 -12.11 28.19
C GLU A 202 -52.46 -11.48 27.86
N LYS A 203 -53.12 -10.94 28.88
CA LYS A 203 -54.38 -10.20 28.71
C LYS A 203 -54.08 -8.83 28.13
N ARG A 204 -54.74 -8.47 27.03
CA ARG A 204 -54.72 -7.14 26.42
C ARG A 204 -56.11 -6.50 26.52
N PRO A 205 -56.22 -5.17 26.37
CA PRO A 205 -57.52 -4.47 26.46
C PRO A 205 -58.60 -5.00 25.48
N LEU A 206 -58.19 -5.55 24.34
CA LEU A 206 -59.09 -6.08 23.29
C LEU A 206 -58.91 -7.59 23.05
N GLY A 207 -58.62 -8.36 24.10
CA GLY A 207 -58.56 -9.82 24.05
C GLY A 207 -57.29 -10.41 24.66
N PHE A 208 -56.84 -11.54 24.15
CA PHE A 208 -55.65 -12.23 24.65
C PHE A 208 -54.64 -12.43 23.53
N THR A 209 -53.35 -12.33 23.85
CA THR A 209 -52.28 -12.65 22.92
C THR A 209 -51.36 -13.71 23.53
N TRP A 210 -50.73 -14.50 22.67
CA TRP A 210 -49.73 -15.48 23.05
C TRP A 210 -48.36 -14.91 22.73
N ILE A 211 -47.54 -14.66 23.76
CA ILE A 211 -46.20 -14.11 23.60
C ILE A 211 -45.18 -15.22 23.85
N LYS A 212 -44.17 -15.31 22.97
CA LYS A 212 -43.10 -16.30 23.08
C LYS A 212 -42.07 -15.84 24.11
N HIS A 213 -41.90 -16.62 25.17
CA HIS A 213 -40.93 -16.43 26.24
C HIS A 213 -39.93 -17.58 26.25
N TYR A 214 -38.64 -17.30 26.51
CA TYR A 214 -37.69 -18.34 26.91
C TYR A 214 -37.82 -18.56 28.41
N CYS A 215 -38.18 -19.78 28.79
CA CYS A 215 -38.50 -20.14 30.16
C CYS A 215 -37.48 -21.13 30.70
N THR A 216 -37.07 -20.93 31.94
CA THR A 216 -36.15 -21.81 32.67
C THR A 216 -36.79 -22.23 33.98
N TYR A 217 -36.59 -23.49 34.36
CA TYR A 217 -37.08 -24.06 35.61
C TYR A 217 -35.97 -24.85 36.31
N ASP A 218 -35.76 -24.53 37.58
CA ASP A 218 -34.88 -25.28 38.47
C ASP A 218 -35.73 -26.03 39.51
N LYS A 219 -35.62 -27.36 39.51
CA LYS A 219 -36.33 -28.24 40.46
C LYS A 219 -35.83 -28.07 41.89
N GLY A 220 -34.55 -27.76 42.10
CA GLY A 220 -33.96 -27.60 43.43
C GLY A 220 -34.53 -26.40 44.17
N THR A 221 -34.61 -25.25 43.49
CA THR A 221 -35.16 -24.02 44.06
C THR A 221 -36.65 -23.79 43.77
N LYS A 222 -37.25 -24.62 42.91
CA LYS A 222 -38.60 -24.43 42.32
C LYS A 222 -38.76 -23.08 41.63
N THR A 223 -37.66 -22.46 41.19
CA THR A 223 -37.69 -21.15 40.54
C THR A 223 -38.00 -21.29 39.07
N PHE A 224 -39.02 -20.58 38.61
CA PHE A 224 -39.43 -20.44 37.23
C PHE A 224 -39.16 -19.00 36.76
N THR A 225 -38.38 -18.85 35.71
CA THR A 225 -38.01 -17.53 35.16
C THR A 225 -38.40 -17.45 33.70
N MET A 226 -39.01 -16.34 33.31
CA MET A 226 -39.38 -16.04 31.92
C MET A 226 -38.52 -14.90 31.38
N SER A 227 -38.18 -14.95 30.10
CA SER A 227 -37.43 -13.89 29.44
C SER A 227 -37.96 -13.65 28.03
N ILE A 228 -38.13 -12.38 27.68
CA ILE A 228 -38.39 -11.94 26.31
C ILE A 228 -37.07 -11.34 25.83
N ALA A 229 -36.39 -12.02 24.90
CA ALA A 229 -35.02 -11.66 24.49
C ALA A 229 -34.06 -11.57 25.70
N GLU A 230 -33.20 -10.55 25.77
CA GLU A 230 -32.21 -10.38 26.84
C GLU A 230 -32.79 -9.85 28.17
N THR A 231 -34.05 -9.42 28.17
CA THR A 231 -34.72 -8.90 29.37
C THR A 231 -35.26 -10.06 30.19
N LYS A 232 -34.56 -10.39 31.29
CA LYS A 232 -35.00 -11.38 32.27
C LYS A 232 -36.07 -10.78 33.18
N SER A 233 -37.25 -11.40 33.22
CA SER A 233 -38.20 -11.14 34.31
C SER A 233 -37.67 -11.75 35.62
N GLY A 234 -38.13 -11.24 36.77
CA GLY A 234 -37.74 -11.79 38.07
C GLY A 234 -38.18 -13.25 38.22
N GLY A 235 -37.39 -14.05 38.93
CA GLY A 235 -37.70 -15.45 39.20
C GLY A 235 -38.97 -15.57 40.06
N LYS A 236 -39.87 -16.49 39.68
CA LYS A 236 -41.14 -16.77 40.37
C LYS A 236 -41.11 -18.17 40.93
N VAL A 237 -41.67 -18.42 42.11
CA VAL A 237 -41.67 -19.77 42.69
C VAL A 237 -42.84 -20.58 42.14
N LEU A 238 -42.56 -21.71 41.49
CA LEU A 238 -43.57 -22.60 40.92
C LEU A 238 -44.30 -23.36 42.04
N LYS A 239 -45.62 -23.18 42.15
CA LYS A 239 -46.46 -23.89 43.14
C LYS A 239 -47.13 -25.11 42.54
N SER A 240 -47.81 -24.96 41.41
CA SER A 240 -48.51 -26.03 40.73
C SER A 240 -48.41 -25.86 39.21
N CYS A 241 -48.47 -26.99 38.51
CA CYS A 241 -48.49 -27.04 37.05
C CYS A 241 -49.53 -28.09 36.66
N ILE A 242 -50.63 -27.65 36.04
CA ILE A 242 -51.80 -28.49 35.76
C ILE A 242 -52.05 -28.49 34.25
N ARG A 243 -52.02 -29.68 33.64
CA ARG A 243 -52.33 -29.83 32.21
C ARG A 243 -53.83 -29.59 31.98
N ARG A 244 -54.20 -28.68 31.07
CA ARG A 244 -55.60 -28.48 30.68
C ARG A 244 -56.09 -29.62 29.78
N LYS A 245 -57.39 -29.91 29.86
CA LYS A 245 -58.07 -30.81 28.91
C LYS A 245 -58.25 -30.11 27.57
N THR A 246 -58.04 -30.84 26.48
CA THR A 246 -58.05 -30.31 25.09
C THR A 246 -59.36 -29.60 24.72
N ASP A 247 -60.48 -29.98 25.35
CA ASP A 247 -61.81 -29.44 25.03
C ASP A 247 -62.08 -28.05 25.65
N SER A 248 -61.15 -27.55 26.48
CA SER A 248 -61.31 -26.26 27.20
C SER A 248 -60.68 -25.06 26.49
N ILE A 249 -59.87 -25.29 25.45
CA ILE A 249 -59.20 -24.26 24.64
C ILE A 249 -58.85 -24.84 23.27
N ASP A 250 -59.08 -24.10 22.19
CA ASP A 250 -58.75 -24.51 20.81
C ASP A 250 -57.23 -24.40 20.52
N LYS A 251 -56.39 -24.96 21.41
CA LYS A 251 -54.93 -25.03 21.34
C LYS A 251 -54.43 -26.31 22.01
N ARG A 252 -53.41 -26.96 21.43
CA ARG A 252 -52.81 -28.18 21.96
C ARG A 252 -51.70 -27.87 22.98
N PHE A 253 -51.49 -28.78 23.93
CA PHE A 253 -50.39 -28.73 24.91
C PHE A 253 -50.40 -27.50 25.84
N CYS A 254 -51.60 -27.08 26.25
CA CYS A 254 -51.79 -26.01 27.22
C CYS A 254 -51.78 -26.52 28.67
N PHE A 255 -51.12 -25.77 29.55
CA PHE A 255 -51.09 -26.02 30.98
C PHE A 255 -51.20 -24.69 31.74
N ASP A 256 -51.82 -24.78 32.91
CA ASP A 256 -51.88 -23.69 33.86
C ASP A 256 -50.73 -23.83 34.84
N ILE A 257 -49.98 -22.75 34.98
CA ILE A 257 -49.01 -22.62 36.06
C ILE A 257 -49.55 -21.66 37.10
N GLU A 258 -49.48 -22.07 38.36
CA GLU A 258 -49.56 -21.16 39.50
C GLU A 258 -48.15 -20.82 39.98
N VAL A 259 -47.80 -19.55 39.88
CA VAL A 259 -46.54 -19.01 40.38
C VAL A 259 -46.77 -18.07 41.56
N PHE A 260 -45.80 -18.00 42.47
CA PHE A 260 -45.76 -17.06 43.57
C PHE A 260 -44.76 -15.94 43.29
N GLU A 261 -45.25 -14.70 43.27
CA GLU A 261 -44.45 -13.51 42.98
C GLU A 261 -44.88 -12.36 43.91
N ARG A 262 -43.94 -11.70 44.60
CA ARG A 262 -44.16 -10.50 45.43
C ARG A 262 -45.43 -10.56 46.32
N LYS A 263 -45.60 -11.66 47.06
CA LYS A 263 -46.73 -11.92 48.00
C LYS A 263 -48.11 -12.12 47.35
N ARG A 264 -48.19 -12.39 46.03
CA ARG A 264 -49.44 -12.78 45.34
C ARG A 264 -49.24 -14.05 44.51
N ASN A 265 -50.28 -14.88 44.44
CA ASN A 265 -50.33 -15.98 43.47
C ASN A 265 -50.78 -15.40 42.13
N SER A 266 -50.07 -15.76 41.06
CA SER A 266 -50.42 -15.40 39.69
C SER A 266 -50.60 -16.68 38.88
N ASN A 267 -51.74 -16.79 38.20
CA ASN A 267 -52.01 -17.89 37.28
C ASN A 267 -51.62 -17.48 35.87
N LEU A 268 -50.78 -18.29 35.23
CA LEU A 268 -50.30 -18.09 33.87
C LEU A 268 -50.77 -19.26 33.02
N GLN A 269 -51.41 -18.97 31.89
CA GLN A 269 -51.69 -19.98 30.88
C GLN A 269 -50.50 -20.08 29.94
N ILE A 270 -50.00 -21.29 29.76
CA ILE A 270 -48.80 -21.54 28.98
C ILE A 270 -49.09 -22.62 27.94
N MET A 271 -48.58 -22.40 26.74
CA MET A 271 -48.63 -23.33 25.63
C MET A 271 -47.20 -23.75 25.28
N TYR A 272 -46.97 -25.06 25.30
CA TYR A 272 -45.68 -25.62 24.89
C TYR A 272 -45.57 -25.55 23.37
N ASN A 273 -44.48 -24.97 22.86
CA ASN A 273 -44.28 -24.84 21.41
C ASN A 273 -43.92 -26.18 20.71
N ASN A 274 -43.71 -27.25 21.48
CA ASN A 274 -43.24 -28.50 20.91
C ASN A 274 -44.42 -29.44 20.65
N CYS A 275 -44.61 -29.76 19.37
CA CYS A 275 -45.48 -30.81 18.83
C CYS A 275 -45.06 -32.24 19.23
N THR A 276 -44.32 -32.41 20.34
CA THR A 276 -43.72 -33.69 20.78
C THR A 276 -44.12 -34.08 22.20
N CYS A 277 -45.29 -33.65 22.67
CA CYS A 277 -45.94 -34.23 23.84
C CYS A 277 -47.26 -34.93 23.44
N SER A 278 -47.25 -35.62 22.30
CA SER A 278 -48.35 -36.49 21.88
C SER A 278 -47.77 -37.80 21.39
N ARG A 279 -47.39 -38.64 22.37
CA ARG A 279 -46.81 -39.98 22.24
C ARG A 279 -45.38 -39.99 21.69
N ASP A 280 -44.47 -40.49 22.51
CA ASP A 280 -43.09 -40.89 22.24
C ASP A 280 -42.33 -40.32 21.02
N THR A 281 -41.27 -39.57 21.35
CA THR A 281 -39.92 -39.56 20.74
C THR A 281 -39.78 -39.47 19.21
N ARG A 282 -39.67 -38.23 18.72
CA ARG A 282 -38.56 -37.70 17.85
C ARG A 282 -39.02 -36.51 17.00
N LEU A 283 -38.52 -35.29 17.27
CA LEU A 283 -38.28 -34.22 16.27
C LEU A 283 -37.10 -33.35 16.76
N SER A 284 -35.93 -33.18 16.11
CA SER A 284 -35.47 -32.57 14.84
C SER A 284 -35.81 -31.09 14.65
N VAL A 285 -34.79 -30.22 14.72
CA VAL A 285 -34.74 -28.89 14.07
C VAL A 285 -33.29 -28.50 13.70
N CYS A 286 -33.10 -27.98 12.47
CA CYS A 286 -31.86 -27.39 11.92
C CYS A 286 -31.72 -25.89 12.24
N PRO A 287 -30.50 -25.32 12.28
CA PRO A 287 -30.29 -23.87 12.20
C PRO A 287 -29.76 -23.42 10.82
N HIS A 288 -30.42 -22.40 10.25
CA HIS A 288 -29.93 -21.58 9.13
C HIS A 288 -28.90 -20.56 9.67
N LEU A 289 -27.76 -20.43 9.00
CA LEU A 289 -26.67 -19.50 9.32
C LEU A 289 -26.34 -18.69 8.06
N ASP A 290 -26.69 -17.41 8.05
CA ASP A 290 -26.14 -16.42 7.13
C ASP A 290 -25.06 -15.61 7.86
N LYS A 291 -23.94 -15.36 7.20
CA LYS A 291 -22.90 -14.39 7.58
C LYS A 291 -22.46 -13.59 6.35
N PRO A 292 -22.31 -12.26 6.45
CA PRO A 292 -21.53 -11.48 5.49
C PRO A 292 -20.11 -11.21 6.01
N GLY A 293 -19.18 -11.02 5.08
CA GLY A 293 -17.96 -10.23 5.27
C GLY A 293 -16.66 -11.00 5.40
N PHE A 294 -15.88 -11.10 4.31
CA PHE A 294 -14.42 -11.30 4.36
C PHE A 294 -13.74 -11.05 2.98
N GLN A 295 -13.98 -9.90 2.34
CA GLN A 295 -13.29 -9.56 1.08
C GLN A 295 -12.50 -8.23 1.09
N ASP A 296 -12.68 -7.35 2.07
CA ASP A 296 -12.10 -5.99 2.00
C ASP A 296 -10.70 -5.79 2.59
N LEU A 297 -10.10 -6.81 3.22
CA LEU A 297 -8.75 -6.70 3.80
C LEU A 297 -7.62 -7.22 2.89
N VAL A 298 -7.96 -8.03 1.89
CA VAL A 298 -6.97 -8.64 0.97
C VAL A 298 -6.61 -7.69 -0.17
N LEU A 299 -7.56 -6.88 -0.64
CA LEU A 299 -7.35 -5.88 -1.70
C LEU A 299 -6.44 -4.73 -1.26
N THR A 300 -6.55 -4.27 -0.01
CA THR A 300 -5.75 -3.16 0.52
C THR A 300 -4.28 -3.53 0.67
N TRP A 301 -3.99 -4.81 0.98
CA TRP A 301 -2.62 -5.32 1.08
C TRP A 301 -2.00 -5.58 -0.30
N TYR A 302 -2.78 -6.08 -1.26
CA TYR A 302 -2.32 -6.31 -2.63
C TYR A 302 -1.98 -5.00 -3.36
N LEU A 303 -2.76 -3.94 -3.15
CA LEU A 303 -2.51 -2.62 -3.73
C LEU A 303 -1.29 -1.92 -3.13
N LEU A 304 -0.99 -2.09 -1.83
CA LEU A 304 0.22 -1.56 -1.19
C LEU A 304 1.50 -2.20 -1.74
N VAL A 305 1.49 -3.52 -1.97
CA VAL A 305 2.62 -4.26 -2.55
C VAL A 305 2.83 -3.91 -4.03
N GLN A 306 1.76 -3.73 -4.81
CA GLN A 306 1.88 -3.27 -6.20
C GLN A 306 2.38 -1.82 -6.32
N THR A 307 1.98 -0.93 -5.40
CA THR A 307 2.42 0.48 -5.44
C THR A 307 3.91 0.63 -5.08
N CYS A 308 4.43 -0.23 -4.19
CA CYS A 308 5.87 -0.29 -3.88
C CYS A 308 6.73 -0.89 -5.01
N PHE A 309 6.20 -1.82 -5.81
CA PHE A 309 6.96 -2.47 -6.89
C PHE A 309 6.86 -1.78 -8.25
N SER A 310 5.81 -1.00 -8.51
CA SER A 310 5.49 -0.48 -9.84
C SER A 310 5.92 0.98 -10.09
N ASN A 311 6.92 1.49 -9.37
CA ASN A 311 7.50 2.79 -9.69
C ASN A 311 8.65 2.65 -10.70
N LYS A 312 8.53 3.37 -11.82
CA LYS A 312 9.47 3.49 -12.96
C LYS A 312 10.95 3.74 -12.56
N ILE A 313 11.21 4.06 -11.29
CA ILE A 313 12.52 4.25 -10.66
C ILE A 313 13.37 2.96 -10.66
N ASN A 314 12.76 1.79 -10.43
CA ASN A 314 13.51 0.52 -10.36
C ASN A 314 14.08 0.08 -11.72
N LYS A 315 13.39 0.37 -12.83
CA LYS A 315 13.95 0.12 -14.18
C LYS A 315 15.13 1.05 -14.45
N PHE A 316 15.06 2.33 -14.10
CA PHE A 316 16.17 3.27 -14.30
C PHE A 316 17.40 2.90 -13.46
N HIS A 317 17.22 2.57 -12.16
CA HIS A 317 18.30 2.11 -11.29
C HIS A 317 18.93 0.79 -11.73
N MET A 318 18.15 -0.21 -12.16
CA MET A 318 18.71 -1.48 -12.68
C MET A 318 19.42 -1.29 -14.02
N TYR A 319 18.93 -0.42 -14.91
CA TYR A 319 19.62 -0.12 -16.17
C TYR A 319 20.92 0.64 -15.89
N CYS A 320 20.92 1.65 -15.02
CA CYS A 320 22.13 2.34 -14.60
C CYS A 320 23.13 1.41 -13.91
N LEU A 321 22.71 0.53 -12.99
CA LEU A 321 23.61 -0.44 -12.34
C LEU A 321 24.16 -1.47 -13.33
N LYS A 322 23.33 -2.04 -14.21
CA LYS A 322 23.80 -2.99 -15.25
C LYS A 322 24.79 -2.32 -16.21
N TYR A 323 24.56 -1.07 -16.60
CA TYR A 323 25.43 -0.34 -17.52
C TYR A 323 26.71 0.19 -16.85
N VAL A 324 26.64 0.64 -15.60
CA VAL A 324 27.82 1.05 -14.82
C VAL A 324 28.69 -0.16 -14.51
N MET A 325 28.10 -1.30 -14.10
CA MET A 325 28.88 -2.54 -13.89
C MET A 325 29.46 -3.09 -15.19
N PHE A 326 28.79 -2.91 -16.34
CA PHE A 326 29.34 -3.24 -17.65
C PHE A 326 30.46 -2.28 -18.09
N ALA A 327 30.34 -0.98 -17.81
CA ALA A 327 31.33 0.04 -18.11
C ALA A 327 32.59 -0.08 -17.22
N CYS A 328 32.44 -0.40 -15.93
CA CYS A 328 33.54 -0.72 -15.02
C CYS A 328 34.31 -1.98 -15.44
N ARG A 329 33.67 -2.92 -16.15
CA ARG A 329 34.31 -4.15 -16.62
C ARG A 329 35.11 -3.97 -17.92
N GLN A 330 34.91 -2.86 -18.65
CA GLN A 330 35.47 -2.64 -19.98
C GLN A 330 36.35 -1.36 -20.09
N ASN A 331 36.52 -0.58 -19.02
CA ASN A 331 37.36 0.62 -19.01
C ASN A 331 36.93 1.68 -20.04
N VAL A 332 35.62 1.86 -20.27
CA VAL A 332 35.11 2.75 -21.33
C VAL A 332 34.17 3.84 -20.82
N ALA A 333 34.76 4.91 -20.28
CA ALA A 333 34.08 6.18 -20.01
C ALA A 333 33.47 6.81 -21.30
N SER A 334 33.99 6.46 -22.48
CA SER A 334 33.52 6.98 -23.78
C SER A 334 32.07 6.57 -24.15
N TYR A 335 31.60 5.38 -23.74
CA TYR A 335 30.25 4.91 -24.10
C TYR A 335 29.13 5.53 -23.26
N PHE A 336 29.41 5.82 -21.98
CA PHE A 336 28.41 6.42 -21.07
C PHE A 336 28.05 7.85 -21.51
N VAL A 337 29.06 8.62 -21.92
CA VAL A 337 28.90 9.97 -22.50
C VAL A 337 28.09 9.92 -23.79
N LYS A 338 28.39 8.97 -24.69
CA LYS A 338 27.70 8.83 -25.99
C LYS A 338 26.21 8.52 -25.84
N VAL A 339 25.84 7.60 -24.95
CA VAL A 339 24.43 7.19 -24.78
C VAL A 339 23.63 8.26 -24.02
N PHE A 340 24.17 8.84 -22.95
CA PHE A 340 23.46 9.86 -22.17
C PHE A 340 23.20 11.14 -22.97
N ILE A 341 24.16 11.57 -23.81
CA ILE A 341 23.99 12.70 -24.73
C ILE A 341 22.95 12.37 -25.81
N HIS A 342 22.97 11.16 -26.38
CA HIS A 342 22.05 10.78 -27.45
C HIS A 342 20.60 10.56 -26.96
N SER A 343 20.39 10.00 -25.77
CA SER A 343 19.05 9.66 -25.26
C SER A 343 18.34 10.82 -24.55
N ARG A 344 19.07 11.83 -24.04
CA ARG A 344 18.48 12.93 -23.25
C ARG A 344 18.74 14.34 -23.81
N LEU A 345 19.78 14.54 -24.63
CA LEU A 345 20.19 15.87 -25.11
C LEU A 345 19.98 16.10 -26.62
N GLY A 346 19.59 15.08 -27.39
CA GLY A 346 19.18 15.23 -28.79
C GLY A 346 20.26 15.77 -29.73
N MET A 347 21.54 15.70 -29.35
CA MET A 347 22.64 16.20 -30.18
C MET A 347 23.09 15.14 -31.18
N LYS A 348 23.08 15.47 -32.48
CA LYS A 348 23.74 14.70 -33.53
C LYS A 348 25.26 14.70 -33.30
N LEU A 349 25.87 13.55 -33.52
CA LEU A 349 27.27 13.21 -33.23
C LEU A 349 28.34 14.00 -34.01
N GLU A 350 27.96 14.87 -34.94
CA GLU A 350 28.89 15.50 -35.90
C GLU A 350 29.82 16.56 -35.30
N VAL A 351 29.62 16.96 -34.04
CA VAL A 351 30.44 17.99 -33.35
C VAL A 351 31.52 17.37 -32.45
N LEU A 352 31.65 16.04 -32.42
CA LEU A 352 32.55 15.32 -31.50
C LEU A 352 33.67 14.52 -32.18
N ASN A 353 33.88 14.70 -33.50
CA ASN A 353 35.05 14.18 -34.20
C ASN A 353 36.14 15.26 -34.31
#